data_AF-A0AAW0QE07-F1
#
_entry.id   AF-A0AAW0QE07-F1
#
_cell.length_a   1.000
_cell.length_b   1.000
_cell.length_c   1.000
_cell.angle_alpha   90.00
_cell.angle_beta   90.00
_cell.angle_gamma   90.00
#
_symmetry.space_group_name_H-M   'P 1'
#
loop_
_entity.id
_entity.type
_entity.pdbx_description
1 polymer ?
#
loop_
_entity_poly.entity_id
_entity_poly.type
_entity_poly.pdbx_seq_one_letter_code
_entity_poly.pdbx_strand_id
1 'polypeptide(L)'
;MTTNLTLGLELALGLLICSALIEVGLISTTLGWLRNSPATGGGFHFYDGTTPDSPQYTLSARPAHFLTAPAYVALAAGGGALVLVGACGFVAFWARRRHLRLYHRHSYHLRRTSSGASRALLGAYEGWVALQAPLLLLTAAALGYVFDVTSARAGQAIRVDAAMRASNGSQAYPLDSWTPQSWFPAVLALDLVESRGDVRAAVGIMRGWFWNLCPLLVCQAVVAGLALLEMVQWRRARQTRTSHEIKRLSRV
;
A
#
# COMPACT_ATOMS: atom_id res chain seq x y z
N MET A 1 -22.25 16.39 19.13
CA MET A 1 -21.71 15.01 19.14
C MET A 1 -21.03 14.58 17.83
N THR A 2 -21.29 15.21 16.67
CA THR A 2 -20.64 14.82 15.39
C THR A 2 -19.15 15.18 15.29
N THR A 3 -18.67 16.13 16.09
CA THR A 3 -17.30 16.64 16.04
C THR A 3 -16.23 15.60 16.31
N ASN A 4 -16.47 14.66 17.23
CA ASN A 4 -15.45 13.69 17.66
C ASN A 4 -15.19 12.63 16.57
N LEU A 5 -16.25 12.16 15.91
CA LEU A 5 -16.13 11.16 14.85
C LEU A 5 -15.49 11.75 13.59
N THR A 6 -15.87 12.99 13.27
CA THR A 6 -15.26 13.77 12.19
C THR A 6 -13.77 13.99 12.42
N LEU A 7 -13.36 14.37 13.63
CA LEU A 7 -11.95 14.55 13.97
C LEU A 7 -11.19 13.22 13.93
N GLY A 8 -11.79 12.13 14.43
CA GLY A 8 -11.22 10.80 14.34
C GLY A 8 -10.98 10.36 12.88
N LEU A 9 -11.92 10.64 11.98
CA LEU A 9 -11.78 10.34 10.56
C LEU A 9 -10.67 11.17 9.91
N GLU A 10 -10.56 12.46 10.23
CA GLU A 10 -9.47 13.32 9.75
C GLU A 10 -8.09 12.78 10.16
N LEU A 11 -7.93 12.40 11.43
CA LEU A 11 -6.68 11.82 11.94
C LEU A 11 -6.38 10.46 11.29
N ALA A 12 -7.37 9.59 11.17
CA ALA A 12 -7.21 8.27 10.55
C ALA A 12 -6.84 8.39 9.06
N LEU A 13 -7.42 9.34 8.34
CA LEU A 13 -7.05 9.66 6.95
C LEU A 13 -5.60 10.13 6.84
N GLY A 14 -5.16 11.01 7.74
CA GLY A 14 -3.77 11.47 7.79
C GLY A 14 -2.80 10.31 8.01
N LEU A 15 -3.08 9.44 8.98
CA LEU A 15 -2.27 8.25 9.27
C LEU A 15 -2.24 7.27 8.09
N LEU A 16 -3.39 7.05 7.44
CA LEU A 16 -3.49 6.20 6.24
C LEU A 16 -2.62 6.75 5.11
N ILE A 17 -2.69 8.06 4.83
CA ILE A 17 -1.88 8.70 3.79
C ILE A 17 -0.39 8.53 4.09
N CYS A 18 0.05 8.76 5.33
CA CYS A 18 1.44 8.55 5.73
C CYS A 18 1.89 7.09 5.52
N SER A 19 1.10 6.12 5.99
CA SER A 19 1.43 4.70 5.83
C SER A 19 1.46 4.27 4.35
N ALA A 20 0.54 4.78 3.53
CA ALA A 20 0.49 4.50 2.11
C ALA A 20 1.65 5.15 1.33
N LEU A 21 2.08 6.36 1.71
CA LEU A 21 3.28 7.00 1.15
C LEU A 21 4.54 6.19 1.45
N ILE A 22 4.67 5.70 2.69
CA ILE A 22 5.78 4.82 3.08
C ILE A 22 5.75 3.55 2.23
N GLU A 23 4.59 2.91 2.07
CA GLU A 23 4.45 1.69 1.27
C GLU A 23 4.89 1.90 -0.18
N VAL A 24 4.30 2.89 -0.85
CA VAL A 24 4.57 3.21 -2.26
C VAL A 24 6.03 3.62 -2.43
N GLY A 25 6.59 4.39 -1.51
CA GLY A 25 7.99 4.80 -1.53
C GLY A 25 8.94 3.61 -1.44
N LEU A 26 8.79 2.76 -0.42
CA LEU A 26 9.65 1.60 -0.20
C LEU A 26 9.57 0.58 -1.35
N ILE A 27 8.38 0.33 -1.90
CA ILE A 27 8.25 -0.56 -3.06
C ILE A 27 8.86 0.08 -4.31
N SER A 28 8.62 1.37 -4.56
CA SER A 28 9.19 2.06 -5.71
C SER A 28 10.72 2.05 -5.67
N THR A 29 11.31 2.25 -4.49
CA THR A 29 12.75 2.11 -4.28
C THR A 29 13.21 0.67 -4.52
N THR A 30 12.46 -0.33 -4.05
CA THR A 30 12.77 -1.75 -4.31
C THR A 30 12.77 -2.05 -5.81
N LEU A 31 11.72 -1.68 -6.54
CA LEU A 31 11.59 -1.92 -7.99
C LEU A 31 12.64 -1.14 -8.79
N GLY A 32 12.93 0.11 -8.38
CA GLY A 32 13.99 0.93 -8.97
C GLY A 32 15.37 0.30 -8.76
N TRP A 33 15.65 -0.16 -7.54
CA TRP A 33 16.87 -0.88 -7.22
C TRP A 33 16.96 -2.17 -8.03
N LEU A 34 15.90 -2.96 -8.14
CA LEU A 34 15.87 -4.17 -8.98
C LEU A 34 16.17 -3.86 -10.45
N ARG A 35 15.69 -2.72 -10.97
CA ARG A 35 15.91 -2.29 -12.35
C ARG A 35 17.33 -1.79 -12.60
N ASN A 36 17.92 -1.06 -11.65
CA ASN A 36 19.17 -0.32 -11.83
C ASN A 36 20.40 -0.99 -11.18
N SER A 37 20.21 -2.00 -10.34
CA SER A 37 21.32 -2.67 -9.67
C SER A 37 22.25 -3.39 -10.65
N PRO A 38 23.46 -3.78 -10.20
CA PRO A 38 24.29 -4.80 -10.86
C PRO A 38 23.49 -6.06 -11.23
N ALA A 39 22.32 -6.23 -10.64
CA ALA A 39 21.28 -7.16 -11.02
C ALA A 39 20.79 -7.19 -12.46
N THR A 40 21.01 -6.13 -13.21
CA THR A 40 20.56 -6.05 -14.59
C THR A 40 21.73 -6.18 -15.57
N GLY A 41 22.99 -6.27 -15.10
CA GLY A 41 24.15 -6.39 -16.00
C GLY A 41 25.52 -6.80 -15.43
N GLY A 42 25.73 -6.84 -14.11
CA GLY A 42 27.04 -7.13 -13.48
C GLY A 42 27.07 -8.33 -12.52
N GLY A 43 25.93 -8.80 -12.01
CA GLY A 43 25.88 -9.88 -11.02
C GLY A 43 26.48 -9.51 -9.66
N PHE A 44 26.62 -10.50 -8.79
CA PHE A 44 27.29 -10.41 -7.49
C PHE A 44 28.51 -11.31 -7.51
N HIS A 45 29.67 -10.74 -7.16
CA HIS A 45 30.90 -11.51 -7.03
C HIS A 45 30.98 -12.14 -5.63
N PHE A 46 31.29 -13.44 -5.56
CA PHE A 46 31.43 -14.17 -4.31
C PHE A 46 32.55 -15.21 -4.38
N TYR A 47 33.10 -15.59 -3.22
CA TYR A 47 34.06 -16.67 -3.08
C TYR A 47 33.36 -17.99 -2.72
N ASP A 48 33.94 -19.12 -3.16
CA ASP A 48 33.55 -20.48 -2.74
C ASP A 48 33.66 -20.66 -1.21
N GLY A 49 34.66 -20.01 -0.59
CA GLY A 49 34.88 -20.02 0.86
C GLY A 49 35.69 -21.23 1.34
N THR A 50 36.20 -22.07 0.43
CA THR A 50 36.99 -23.26 0.74
C THR A 50 38.48 -22.97 0.94
N THR A 51 39.03 -21.93 0.31
CA THR A 51 40.47 -21.57 0.40
C THR A 51 40.71 -20.05 0.33
N PRO A 52 41.81 -19.54 0.93
CA PRO A 52 42.18 -18.11 0.85
C PRO A 52 42.41 -17.59 -0.58
N ASP A 53 42.81 -18.48 -1.50
CA ASP A 53 43.05 -18.18 -2.92
C ASP A 53 41.87 -18.65 -3.81
N SER A 54 40.66 -18.74 -3.27
CA SER A 54 39.49 -19.22 -4.04
C SER A 54 39.22 -18.33 -5.25
N PRO A 55 38.93 -18.91 -6.44
CA PRO A 55 38.50 -18.13 -7.59
C PRO A 55 37.19 -17.39 -7.28
N GLN A 56 37.03 -16.20 -7.86
CA GLN A 56 35.81 -15.41 -7.76
C GLN A 56 34.77 -15.92 -8.75
N TYR A 57 33.54 -16.09 -8.28
CA TYR A 57 32.39 -16.46 -9.08
C TYR A 57 31.39 -15.31 -9.17
N THR A 58 30.70 -15.20 -10.30
CA THR A 58 29.69 -14.17 -10.55
C THR A 58 28.31 -14.79 -10.56
N LEU A 59 27.51 -14.45 -9.56
CA LEU A 59 26.10 -14.83 -9.49
C LEU A 59 25.25 -13.78 -10.20
N SER A 60 24.48 -14.15 -11.21
CA SER A 60 23.47 -13.23 -11.77
C SER A 60 22.52 -12.79 -10.65
N ALA A 61 22.29 -11.50 -10.49
CA ALA A 61 21.51 -11.05 -9.33
C ALA A 61 20.01 -11.29 -9.47
N ARG A 62 19.54 -11.78 -10.62
CA ARG A 62 18.17 -12.30 -10.75
C ARG A 62 18.27 -13.80 -11.02
N PRO A 63 17.63 -14.64 -10.20
CA PRO A 63 17.52 -16.06 -10.50
C PRO A 63 16.57 -16.26 -11.69
N ALA A 64 16.61 -17.44 -12.29
CA ALA A 64 15.79 -17.78 -13.45
C ALA A 64 14.28 -17.64 -13.16
N HIS A 65 13.86 -18.00 -11.95
CA HIS A 65 12.46 -17.95 -11.52
C HIS A 65 12.25 -16.86 -10.47
N PHE A 66 12.44 -15.60 -10.88
CA PHE A 66 12.30 -14.44 -10.00
C PHE A 66 10.87 -13.88 -9.99
N LEU A 67 10.21 -13.95 -8.84
CA LEU A 67 8.83 -13.55 -8.64
C LEU A 67 8.74 -12.10 -8.15
N THR A 68 8.50 -11.19 -9.09
CA THR A 68 8.28 -9.77 -8.79
C THR A 68 6.81 -9.39 -8.63
N ALA A 69 5.89 -10.28 -9.00
CA ALA A 69 4.44 -10.05 -8.91
C ALA A 69 3.96 -9.59 -7.51
N PRO A 70 4.45 -10.15 -6.38
CA PRO A 70 4.06 -9.68 -5.05
C PRO A 70 4.33 -8.18 -4.83
N ALA A 71 5.45 -7.66 -5.33
CA ALA A 71 5.79 -6.24 -5.19
C ALA A 71 4.83 -5.34 -5.99
N TYR A 72 4.43 -5.75 -7.20
CA TYR A 72 3.46 -4.99 -8.00
C TYR A 72 2.05 -5.00 -7.39
N VAL A 73 1.64 -6.14 -6.83
CA VAL A 73 0.35 -6.26 -6.14
C VAL A 73 0.32 -5.38 -4.88
N ALA A 74 1.39 -5.40 -4.09
CA ALA A 74 1.54 -4.51 -2.93
C ALA A 74 1.55 -3.03 -3.34
N LEU A 75 2.21 -2.68 -4.45
CA LEU A 75 2.23 -1.31 -4.98
C LEU A 75 0.83 -0.85 -5.39
N ALA A 76 0.05 -1.73 -6.03
CA ALA A 76 -1.32 -1.42 -6.42
C ALA A 76 -2.22 -1.20 -5.19
N ALA A 77 -2.07 -2.00 -4.14
CA ALA A 77 -2.79 -1.80 -2.87
C ALA A 77 -2.39 -0.48 -2.19
N GLY A 78 -1.08 -0.22 -2.03
CA GLY A 78 -0.55 1.02 -1.47
C GLY A 78 -0.98 2.26 -2.27
N GLY A 79 -0.89 2.21 -3.59
CA GLY A 79 -1.31 3.28 -4.49
C GLY A 79 -2.82 3.53 -4.44
N GLY A 80 -3.62 2.47 -4.39
CA GLY A 80 -5.08 2.56 -4.22
C GLY A 80 -5.46 3.20 -2.87
N ALA A 81 -4.82 2.78 -1.79
CA ALA A 81 -4.99 3.37 -0.46
C ALA A 81 -4.56 4.86 -0.45
N LEU A 82 -3.46 5.21 -1.11
CA LEU A 82 -2.97 6.59 -1.15
C LEU A 82 -3.91 7.51 -1.95
N VAL A 83 -4.28 7.11 -3.16
CA VAL A 83 -5.01 7.98 -4.10
C VAL A 83 -6.51 7.90 -3.85
N LEU A 84 -7.09 6.70 -3.94
CA LEU A 84 -8.54 6.53 -3.92
C LEU A 84 -9.12 6.65 -2.51
N VAL A 85 -8.42 6.13 -1.51
CA VAL A 85 -8.87 6.25 -0.12
C VAL A 85 -8.40 7.57 0.49
N GLY A 86 -7.09 7.84 0.45
CA GLY A 86 -6.45 9.00 1.05
C GLY A 86 -6.82 10.32 0.38
N ALA A 87 -6.30 10.58 -0.81
CA ALA A 87 -6.44 11.87 -1.50
C ALA A 87 -7.90 12.17 -1.87
N CYS A 88 -8.60 11.24 -2.53
CA CYS A 88 -10.01 11.42 -2.87
C CYS A 88 -10.89 11.55 -1.61
N GLY A 89 -10.56 10.82 -0.53
CA GLY A 89 -11.28 10.93 0.74
C GLY A 89 -11.11 12.29 1.39
N PHE A 90 -9.88 12.79 1.44
CA PHE A 90 -9.58 14.12 1.94
C PHE A 90 -10.35 15.20 1.15
N VAL A 91 -10.35 15.12 -0.18
CA VAL A 91 -11.08 16.06 -1.05
C VAL A 91 -12.59 15.97 -0.84
N ALA A 92 -13.17 14.77 -0.84
CA ALA A 92 -14.60 14.55 -0.63
C ALA A 92 -15.05 15.09 0.74
N PHE A 93 -14.24 14.81 1.77
CA PHE A 93 -14.48 15.26 3.11
C PHE A 93 -14.36 16.80 3.27
N TRP A 94 -13.30 17.39 2.70
CA TRP A 94 -13.09 18.85 2.69
C TRP A 94 -14.22 19.58 1.97
N ALA A 95 -14.64 19.09 0.79
CA ALA A 95 -15.72 19.69 0.01
C ALA A 95 -17.05 19.66 0.78
N ARG A 96 -17.34 18.55 1.47
CA ARG A 96 -18.50 18.44 2.37
C ARG A 96 -18.43 19.41 3.55
N ARG A 97 -17.26 19.53 4.21
CA ARG A 97 -17.07 20.46 5.33
C ARG A 97 -17.28 21.91 4.90
N ARG A 98 -16.78 22.29 3.72
CA ARG A 98 -16.99 23.63 3.14
C ARG A 98 -18.46 23.90 2.84
N HIS A 99 -19.17 22.93 2.26
CA HIS A 99 -20.60 23.05 1.97
C HIS A 99 -21.43 23.26 3.24
N LEU A 100 -21.17 22.51 4.32
CA LEU A 100 -21.89 22.64 5.59
C LEU A 100 -21.67 24.00 6.26
N ARG A 101 -20.45 24.55 6.19
CA ARG A 101 -20.14 25.89 6.71
C ARG A 101 -20.88 27.00 5.96
N LEU A 102 -20.92 26.91 4.63
CA LEU A 102 -21.64 27.87 3.79
C LEU A 102 -23.15 27.81 4.02
N TYR A 103 -23.70 26.61 4.18
CA TYR A 103 -25.12 26.41 4.50
C TYR A 103 -25.51 27.08 5.85
N HIS A 104 -24.66 26.92 6.88
CA HIS A 104 -24.92 27.52 8.19
C HIS A 104 -24.78 29.05 8.21
N ARG A 105 -23.92 29.63 7.35
CA ARG A 105 -23.68 31.08 7.29
C ARG A 105 -24.77 31.86 6.55
N HIS A 106 -25.56 31.20 5.70
CA HIS A 106 -26.52 31.84 4.79
C HIS A 106 -27.99 31.44 5.02
N SER A 107 -28.36 31.02 6.23
CA SER A 107 -29.65 30.41 6.58
C SER A 107 -30.91 31.32 6.53
N TYR A 108 -30.94 32.39 5.74
CA TYR A 108 -32.19 33.16 5.56
C TYR A 108 -32.62 33.47 4.11
N HIS A 109 -31.77 33.40 3.08
CA HIS A 109 -32.20 33.84 1.73
C HIS A 109 -31.90 32.93 0.52
N LEU A 110 -31.06 31.91 0.62
CA LEU A 110 -30.69 31.08 -0.55
C LEU A 110 -31.39 29.72 -0.53
N ARG A 111 -32.74 29.72 -0.54
CA ARG A 111 -33.55 28.49 -0.55
C ARG A 111 -33.82 27.93 -1.97
N ARG A 112 -33.33 28.57 -3.05
CA ARG A 112 -33.81 28.25 -4.42
C ARG A 112 -32.76 27.88 -5.48
N THR A 113 -31.45 28.00 -5.24
CA THR A 113 -30.45 27.88 -6.34
C THR A 113 -29.43 26.74 -6.25
N SER A 114 -29.44 25.87 -5.23
CA SER A 114 -28.34 24.89 -5.03
C SER A 114 -28.63 23.45 -5.50
N SER A 115 -29.55 23.23 -6.46
CA SER A 115 -30.09 21.88 -6.70
C SER A 115 -29.16 20.90 -7.43
N GLY A 116 -28.11 21.33 -8.14
CA GLY A 116 -27.19 20.40 -8.86
C GLY A 116 -25.92 20.05 -8.07
N ALA A 117 -25.12 21.06 -7.76
CA ALA A 117 -23.80 20.89 -7.14
C ALA A 117 -23.85 20.25 -5.74
N SER A 118 -24.88 20.55 -4.95
CA SER A 118 -25.04 19.96 -3.62
C SER A 118 -25.30 18.44 -3.67
N ARG A 119 -26.06 17.98 -4.67
CA ARG A 119 -26.31 16.54 -4.92
C ARG A 119 -25.04 15.84 -5.41
N ALA A 120 -24.26 16.49 -6.29
CA ALA A 120 -23.01 15.94 -6.81
C ALA A 120 -21.96 15.72 -5.70
N LEU A 121 -21.74 16.71 -4.82
CA LEU A 121 -20.82 16.59 -3.69
C LEU A 121 -21.23 15.49 -2.70
N LEU A 122 -22.54 15.33 -2.53
CA LEU A 122 -23.11 14.26 -1.73
C LEU A 122 -22.84 12.88 -2.33
N GLY A 123 -23.16 12.73 -3.62
CA GLY A 123 -22.94 11.49 -4.35
C GLY A 123 -21.46 11.11 -4.41
N ALA A 124 -20.56 12.11 -4.50
CA ALA A 124 -19.12 11.88 -4.45
C ALA A 124 -18.66 11.30 -3.10
N TYR A 125 -19.18 11.82 -1.97
CA TYR A 125 -18.87 11.25 -0.66
C TYR A 125 -19.45 9.84 -0.50
N GLU A 126 -20.70 9.59 -0.89
CA GLU A 126 -21.30 8.25 -0.81
C GLU A 126 -20.57 7.25 -1.72
N GLY A 127 -20.19 7.66 -2.92
CA GLY A 127 -19.36 6.87 -3.83
C GLY A 127 -17.98 6.56 -3.24
N TRP A 128 -17.35 7.54 -2.61
CA TRP A 128 -16.08 7.32 -1.90
C TRP A 128 -16.23 6.32 -0.72
N VAL A 129 -17.30 6.43 0.08
CA VAL A 129 -17.59 5.45 1.14
C VAL A 129 -17.81 4.06 0.54
N ALA A 130 -18.52 3.95 -0.59
CA ALA A 130 -18.74 2.68 -1.28
C ALA A 130 -17.43 2.04 -1.80
N LEU A 131 -16.46 2.86 -2.23
CA LEU A 131 -15.15 2.40 -2.68
C LEU A 131 -14.27 1.84 -1.55
N GLN A 132 -14.57 2.12 -0.28
CA GLN A 132 -13.78 1.62 0.85
C GLN A 132 -13.74 0.10 0.91
N ALA A 133 -14.90 -0.56 0.74
CA ALA A 133 -15.00 -2.01 0.85
C ALA A 133 -14.15 -2.77 -0.20
N PRO A 134 -14.28 -2.51 -1.52
CA PRO A 134 -13.47 -3.19 -2.51
C PRO A 134 -11.98 -2.86 -2.37
N LEU A 135 -11.61 -1.64 -1.99
CA LEU A 135 -10.20 -1.28 -1.78
C LEU A 135 -9.61 -1.92 -0.53
N LEU A 136 -10.39 -2.09 0.54
CA LEU A 136 -9.95 -2.80 1.74
C LEU A 136 -9.74 -4.29 1.43
N LEU A 137 -10.64 -4.90 0.66
CA LEU A 137 -10.50 -6.27 0.18
C LEU A 137 -9.27 -6.43 -0.72
N LEU A 138 -9.00 -5.47 -1.60
CA LEU A 138 -7.79 -5.46 -2.42
C LEU A 138 -6.52 -5.44 -1.55
N THR A 139 -6.46 -4.56 -0.54
CA THR A 139 -5.31 -4.49 0.37
C THR A 139 -5.16 -5.78 1.20
N ALA A 140 -6.27 -6.35 1.67
CA ALA A 140 -6.25 -7.63 2.40
C ALA A 140 -5.78 -8.79 1.51
N ALA A 141 -6.26 -8.85 0.26
CA ALA A 141 -5.83 -9.85 -0.72
C ALA A 141 -4.35 -9.68 -1.09
N ALA A 142 -3.88 -8.44 -1.24
CA ALA A 142 -2.47 -8.14 -1.47
C ALA A 142 -1.60 -8.61 -0.31
N LEU A 143 -2.00 -8.31 0.94
CA LEU A 143 -1.30 -8.78 2.13
C LEU A 143 -1.24 -10.31 2.17
N GLY A 144 -2.38 -10.99 2.00
CA GLY A 144 -2.45 -12.45 1.99
C GLY A 144 -1.56 -13.08 0.91
N TYR A 145 -1.65 -12.57 -0.32
CA TYR A 145 -0.83 -13.04 -1.44
C TYR A 145 0.67 -12.83 -1.20
N VAL A 146 1.08 -11.65 -0.74
CA VAL A 146 2.49 -11.33 -0.47
C VAL A 146 3.02 -12.23 0.66
N PHE A 147 2.26 -12.39 1.74
CA PHE A 147 2.66 -13.25 2.85
C PHE A 147 2.77 -14.71 2.44
N ASP A 148 1.79 -15.23 1.69
CA ASP A 148 1.79 -16.62 1.23
C ASP A 148 3.01 -16.90 0.32
N VAL A 149 3.19 -16.08 -0.72
CA VAL A 149 4.28 -16.26 -1.69
C VAL A 149 5.65 -16.10 -1.03
N THR A 150 5.83 -15.12 -0.13
CA THR A 150 7.11 -14.89 0.54
C THR A 150 7.39 -15.93 1.62
N SER A 151 6.39 -16.34 2.41
CA SER A 151 6.58 -17.31 3.50
C SER A 151 6.84 -18.73 2.97
N ALA A 152 6.21 -19.12 1.86
CA ALA A 152 6.49 -20.38 1.17
C ALA A 152 7.96 -20.52 0.70
N ARG A 153 8.71 -19.42 0.71
CA ARG A 153 10.12 -19.32 0.28
C ARG A 153 11.05 -18.87 1.41
N ALA A 154 10.55 -18.84 2.64
CA ALA A 154 11.36 -18.51 3.80
C ALA A 154 12.43 -19.59 4.04
N GLY A 155 13.64 -19.18 4.42
CA GLY A 155 14.73 -20.09 4.73
C GLY A 155 15.39 -20.78 3.54
N GLN A 156 14.98 -20.48 2.30
CA GLN A 156 15.70 -20.93 1.12
C GLN A 156 17.14 -20.39 1.13
N ALA A 157 18.11 -21.25 0.82
CA ALA A 157 19.52 -20.91 0.75
C ALA A 157 20.07 -21.21 -0.65
N ILE A 158 21.01 -20.39 -1.12
CA ILE A 158 21.67 -20.60 -2.40
C ILE A 158 22.64 -21.78 -2.25
N ARG A 159 22.51 -22.77 -3.14
CA ARG A 159 23.48 -23.87 -3.22
C ARG A 159 24.70 -23.38 -3.97
N VAL A 160 25.84 -23.31 -3.29
CA VAL A 160 27.11 -22.81 -3.83
C VAL A 160 27.48 -23.55 -5.12
N ASP A 161 27.39 -24.87 -5.16
CA ASP A 161 27.66 -25.67 -6.37
C ASP A 161 26.80 -25.29 -7.59
N ALA A 162 25.55 -24.92 -7.35
CA ALA A 162 24.65 -24.49 -8.42
C ALA A 162 24.96 -23.05 -8.85
N ALA A 163 25.31 -22.17 -7.90
CA ALA A 163 25.74 -20.80 -8.17
C ALA A 163 27.06 -20.77 -8.99
N MET A 164 28.05 -21.61 -8.64
CA MET A 164 29.31 -21.73 -9.37
C MET A 164 29.10 -22.24 -10.80
N ARG A 165 28.25 -23.26 -10.99
CA ARG A 165 27.91 -23.75 -12.33
C ARG A 165 27.20 -22.70 -13.18
N ALA A 166 26.33 -21.90 -12.57
CA ALA A 166 25.65 -20.79 -13.26
C ALA A 166 26.63 -19.66 -13.65
N SER A 167 27.63 -19.38 -12.80
CA SER A 167 28.71 -18.40 -13.07
C SER A 167 29.51 -18.74 -14.32
N ASN A 168 29.89 -20.02 -14.50
CA ASN A 168 30.74 -20.44 -15.62
C ASN A 168 30.04 -20.39 -17.00
N GLY A 169 28.73 -20.13 -17.04
CA GLY A 169 27.94 -20.12 -18.28
C GLY A 169 27.16 -18.83 -18.56
N SER A 170 27.38 -17.76 -17.78
CA SER A 170 26.56 -16.52 -17.82
C SER A 170 25.06 -16.76 -17.60
N GLN A 171 24.70 -17.82 -16.87
CA GLN A 171 23.31 -18.22 -16.67
C GLN A 171 22.76 -17.68 -15.35
N ALA A 172 21.44 -17.41 -15.33
CA ALA A 172 20.74 -17.11 -14.09
C ALA A 172 20.68 -18.35 -13.19
N TYR A 173 20.68 -18.15 -11.87
CA TYR A 173 20.56 -19.25 -10.90
C TYR A 173 19.27 -20.04 -11.15
N PRO A 174 19.34 -21.35 -11.50
CA PRO A 174 18.20 -22.07 -12.06
C PRO A 174 17.31 -22.75 -11.03
N LEU A 175 17.79 -22.91 -9.78
CA LEU A 175 17.06 -23.67 -8.77
C LEU A 175 16.05 -22.78 -8.04
N ASP A 176 14.91 -23.39 -7.72
CA ASP A 176 13.82 -22.81 -6.94
C ASP A 176 13.21 -21.54 -7.54
N SER A 177 12.11 -21.09 -6.94
CA SER A 177 11.52 -19.78 -7.25
C SER A 177 11.74 -18.84 -6.08
N TRP A 178 12.05 -17.59 -6.40
CA TRP A 178 12.55 -16.63 -5.42
C TRP A 178 11.76 -15.34 -5.45
N THR A 179 11.49 -14.81 -4.26
CA THR A 179 11.02 -13.43 -4.11
C THR A 179 12.20 -12.52 -3.82
N PRO A 180 12.11 -11.19 -4.04
CA PRO A 180 13.13 -10.26 -3.57
C PRO A 180 13.48 -10.48 -2.08
N GLN A 181 12.48 -10.74 -1.25
CA GLN A 181 12.61 -10.94 0.19
C GLN A 181 13.32 -12.23 0.58
N SER A 182 13.29 -13.28 -0.25
CA SER A 182 14.03 -14.53 0.01
C SER A 182 15.39 -14.56 -0.68
N TRP A 183 15.48 -13.99 -1.88
CA TRP A 183 16.69 -14.01 -2.71
C TRP A 183 17.84 -13.23 -2.11
N PHE A 184 17.67 -11.94 -1.81
CA PHE A 184 18.79 -11.10 -1.39
C PHE A 184 19.33 -11.45 0.01
N PRO A 185 18.52 -11.90 0.97
CA PRO A 185 19.08 -12.49 2.19
C PRO A 185 19.92 -13.74 1.93
N ALA A 186 19.53 -14.59 0.98
CA ALA A 186 20.33 -15.75 0.59
C ALA A 186 21.63 -15.33 -0.12
N VAL A 187 21.59 -14.29 -0.95
CA VAL A 187 22.80 -13.69 -1.54
C VAL A 187 23.73 -13.14 -0.46
N LEU A 188 23.21 -12.47 0.58
CA LEU A 188 24.01 -11.99 1.72
C LEU A 188 24.62 -13.11 2.57
N ALA A 189 24.09 -14.33 2.49
CA ALA A 189 24.66 -15.48 3.16
C ALA A 189 25.92 -16.00 2.45
N LEU A 190 26.13 -15.64 1.17
CA LEU A 190 27.37 -15.91 0.45
C LEU A 190 28.49 -14.97 0.92
N ASP A 191 29.73 -15.39 0.68
CA ASP A 191 30.91 -14.58 0.93
C ASP A 191 31.14 -13.59 -0.22
N LEU A 192 30.36 -12.50 -0.22
CA LEU A 192 30.38 -11.47 -1.25
C LEU A 192 31.68 -10.67 -1.22
N VAL A 193 32.32 -10.52 -2.40
CA VAL A 193 33.54 -9.72 -2.59
C VAL A 193 33.23 -8.23 -2.37
N GLU A 194 32.12 -7.76 -2.93
CA GLU A 194 31.68 -6.35 -2.93
C GLU A 194 30.16 -6.25 -2.73
N SER A 195 29.63 -5.04 -2.56
CA SER A 195 28.19 -4.75 -2.50
C SER A 195 27.39 -5.35 -1.32
N ARG A 196 28.04 -5.99 -0.34
CA ARG A 196 27.36 -6.50 0.88
C ARG A 196 26.57 -5.41 1.61
N GLY A 197 27.09 -4.18 1.64
CA GLY A 197 26.42 -3.01 2.22
C GLY A 197 25.13 -2.65 1.47
N ASP A 198 25.21 -2.52 0.14
CA ASP A 198 24.09 -2.14 -0.71
C ASP A 198 22.97 -3.18 -0.70
N VAL A 199 23.33 -4.47 -0.78
CA VAL A 199 22.36 -5.56 -0.71
C VAL A 199 21.69 -5.59 0.67
N ARG A 200 22.45 -5.35 1.75
CA ARG A 200 21.87 -5.27 3.10
C ARG A 200 20.88 -4.11 3.24
N ALA A 201 21.20 -2.94 2.69
CA ALA A 201 20.29 -1.80 2.67
C ALA A 201 19.01 -2.13 1.88
N ALA A 202 19.14 -2.74 0.70
CA ALA A 202 18.01 -3.16 -0.13
C ALA A 202 17.13 -4.19 0.60
N VAL A 203 17.72 -5.18 1.29
CA VAL A 203 16.97 -6.14 2.12
C VAL A 203 16.20 -5.44 3.24
N GLY A 204 16.79 -4.43 3.87
CA GLY A 204 16.11 -3.61 4.88
C GLY A 204 14.86 -2.93 4.32
N ILE A 205 14.97 -2.30 3.15
CA ILE A 205 13.84 -1.65 2.45
C ILE A 205 12.77 -2.69 2.07
N MET A 206 13.19 -3.86 1.57
CA MET A 206 12.29 -4.94 1.18
C MET A 206 11.47 -5.51 2.34
N ARG A 207 12.12 -5.68 3.50
CA ARG A 207 11.43 -6.04 4.74
C ARG A 207 10.52 -4.92 5.23
N GLY A 208 10.93 -3.67 5.05
CA GLY A 208 10.17 -2.49 5.42
C GLY A 208 8.78 -2.47 4.79
N TRP A 209 8.69 -2.57 3.46
CA TRP A 209 7.37 -2.57 2.80
C TRP A 209 6.59 -3.86 3.06
N PHE A 210 7.26 -5.02 3.13
CA PHE A 210 6.60 -6.28 3.48
C PHE A 210 5.80 -6.17 4.79
N TRP A 211 6.40 -5.58 5.83
CA TRP A 211 5.73 -5.39 7.12
C TRP A 211 4.82 -4.17 7.17
N ASN A 212 5.04 -3.14 6.35
CA ASN A 212 4.21 -1.95 6.31
C ASN A 212 2.83 -2.16 5.66
N LEU A 213 2.63 -3.27 4.92
CA LEU A 213 1.28 -3.71 4.51
C LEU A 213 0.32 -3.96 5.69
N CYS A 214 0.83 -4.41 6.85
CA CYS A 214 0.00 -4.64 8.04
C CYS A 214 -0.58 -3.32 8.61
N PRO A 215 0.21 -2.30 8.96
CA PRO A 215 -0.34 -1.02 9.42
C PRO A 215 -1.16 -0.34 8.34
N LEU A 216 -0.82 -0.49 7.05
CA LEU A 216 -1.63 0.03 5.95
C LEU A 216 -3.06 -0.55 5.99
N LEU A 217 -3.19 -1.88 6.10
CA LEU A 217 -4.48 -2.56 6.19
C LEU A 217 -5.28 -2.09 7.42
N VAL A 218 -4.63 -1.99 8.58
CA VAL A 218 -5.27 -1.55 9.83
C VAL A 218 -5.78 -0.12 9.71
N CYS A 219 -4.94 0.80 9.24
CA CYS A 219 -5.33 2.20 9.01
C CYS A 219 -6.51 2.30 8.02
N GLN A 220 -6.48 1.52 6.95
CA GLN A 220 -7.54 1.52 5.95
C GLN A 220 -8.86 0.97 6.52
N ALA A 221 -8.80 -0.09 7.34
CA ALA A 221 -9.97 -0.64 8.02
C ALA A 221 -10.58 0.38 8.99
N VAL A 222 -9.75 1.12 9.74
CA VAL A 222 -10.21 2.18 10.64
C VAL A 222 -10.88 3.31 9.86
N VAL A 223 -10.27 3.77 8.76
CA VAL A 223 -10.86 4.82 7.90
C VAL A 223 -12.20 4.34 7.32
N ALA A 224 -12.27 3.11 6.82
CA ALA A 224 -13.51 2.53 6.30
C ALA A 224 -14.61 2.46 7.37
N GLY A 225 -14.28 1.98 8.57
CA GLY A 225 -15.21 1.90 9.69
C GLY A 225 -15.73 3.27 10.12
N LEU A 226 -14.85 4.25 10.30
CA LEU A 226 -15.23 5.61 10.67
C LEU A 226 -16.09 6.28 9.59
N ALA A 227 -15.73 6.13 8.31
CA ALA A 227 -16.49 6.67 7.18
C ALA A 227 -17.91 6.07 7.11
N LEU A 228 -18.05 4.76 7.33
CA LEU A 228 -19.34 4.08 7.37
C LEU A 228 -20.19 4.56 8.56
N LEU A 229 -19.61 4.64 9.76
CA LEU A 229 -20.30 5.14 10.95
C LEU A 229 -20.77 6.58 10.75
N GLU A 230 -19.93 7.44 10.16
CA GLU A 230 -20.30 8.81 9.84
C GLU A 230 -21.48 8.87 8.86
N MET A 231 -21.43 8.06 7.80
CA MET A 231 -22.49 7.99 6.79
C MET A 231 -23.81 7.53 7.42
N VAL A 232 -23.79 6.50 8.26
CA VAL A 232 -24.99 5.99 8.96
C VAL A 232 -25.58 7.05 9.88
N GLN A 233 -24.76 7.72 10.70
CA GLN A 233 -25.23 8.78 11.59
C GLN A 233 -25.87 9.93 10.82
N TRP A 234 -25.25 10.34 9.71
CA TRP A 234 -25.75 11.42 8.89
C TRP A 234 -27.06 11.06 8.16
N ARG A 235 -27.20 9.82 7.67
CA ARG A 235 -28.46 9.32 7.09
C ARG A 235 -29.58 9.34 8.11
N ARG A 236 -29.33 8.89 9.35
CA ARG A 236 -30.30 8.93 10.45
C ARG A 236 -30.73 10.37 10.78
N ALA A 237 -29.77 11.30 10.90
CA ALA A 237 -30.07 12.69 11.22
C ALA A 237 -30.93 13.39 10.16
N ARG A 238 -30.79 13.01 8.89
CA ARG A 238 -31.64 13.53 7.80
C ARG A 238 -33.07 13.03 7.88
N GLN A 239 -33.26 11.73 8.14
CA GLN A 239 -34.59 11.13 8.29
C GLN A 239 -35.38 11.78 9.43
N THR A 240 -34.73 12.06 10.56
CA THR A 240 -35.40 12.73 11.69
C THR A 240 -35.86 14.14 11.32
N ARG A 241 -35.05 14.92 10.57
CA ARG A 241 -35.41 16.27 10.14
C ARG A 241 -36.59 16.28 9.17
N THR A 242 -36.60 15.40 8.18
CA THR A 242 -37.72 15.31 7.23
C THR A 242 -39.02 14.92 7.91
N SER A 243 -38.99 13.96 8.86
CA SER A 243 -40.17 13.59 9.63
C SER A 243 -40.72 14.74 10.48
N HIS A 244 -39.87 15.57 11.10
CA HIS A 244 -40.30 16.75 11.84
C HIS A 244 -40.88 17.85 10.92
N GLU A 245 -40.28 18.07 9.75
CA GLU A 245 -40.77 19.07 8.80
C GLU A 245 -42.15 18.67 8.23
N ILE A 246 -42.35 17.39 7.89
CA ILE A 246 -43.64 16.85 7.44
C ILE A 246 -44.71 17.02 8.53
N LYS A 247 -44.42 16.65 9.78
CA LYS A 247 -45.35 16.82 10.92
C LYS A 247 -45.69 18.28 11.21
N ARG A 248 -44.79 19.22 10.90
CA ARG A 248 -45.03 20.66 11.07
C ARG A 248 -45.95 21.20 9.99
N LEU A 249 -45.76 20.77 8.74
CA LEU A 249 -46.59 21.18 7.61
C LEU A 249 -48.01 20.59 7.67
N SER A 250 -48.19 19.42 8.29
CA SER A 250 -49.52 18.79 8.44
C SER A 250 -50.38 19.37 9.57
N ARG A 251 -49.89 20.35 10.34
CA ARG A 251 -50.64 21.02 11.43
C ARG A 251 -51.12 22.43 11.05
N VAL A 252 -50.78 22.90 9.86
CA VAL A 252 -51.25 24.17 9.26
C VAL A 252 -52.34 23.84 8.27
#